data_AF-A0A1H3AZ23-F1
#
_entry.id   AF-A0A1H3AZ23-F1
#
_cell.length_a   1.000
_cell.length_b   1.000
_cell.length_c   1.000
_cell.angle_alpha   90.00
_cell.angle_beta   90.00
_cell.angle_gamma   90.00
#
_symmetry.space_group_name_H-M   'P 1'
#
loop_
_entity.id
_entity.type
_entity.pdbx_description
1 polymer ?
#
loop_
_entity_poly.entity_id
_entity_poly.type
_entity_poly.pdbx_seq_one_letter_code
_entity_poly.pdbx_strand_id
1 'polypeptide(L)'
;MLRLVVNLVAFQIAWFACVLGGAHGWPWLGVGVAALVVALHLWMSDAPRREVMLLVIVGAIGAVWDGFLVRFGFLEYPSGMLLSWLAPVWIIAMWVAFATTLNVALSWLKGRWTLAVVLGAIGGPLAFYGGYKLGAVVFPDVVVAMAVLAGGWSFLMPLSAWLAQRFDGAGFPKAPALAPLTEDSAHV
;
A
#
# COMPACT_ATOMS: atom_id res chain seq x y z
N MET A 1 -20.60 -1.16 5.55
CA MET A 1 -20.45 -1.35 4.07
C MET A 1 -20.05 -0.06 3.36
N LEU A 2 -20.71 1.09 3.59
CA LEU A 2 -20.36 2.37 2.94
C LEU A 2 -18.88 2.76 3.08
N ARG A 3 -18.31 2.72 4.30
CA ARG A 3 -16.89 3.07 4.55
C ARG A 3 -15.92 2.21 3.72
N LEU A 4 -16.23 0.93 3.52
CA LEU A 4 -15.42 0.01 2.71
C LEU A 4 -15.43 0.41 1.23
N VAL A 5 -16.62 0.67 0.68
CA VAL A 5 -16.78 1.08 -0.72
C VAL A 5 -16.09 2.41 -0.96
N VAL A 6 -16.30 3.40 -0.09
CA VAL A 6 -15.63 4.70 -0.17
C VAL A 6 -14.11 4.54 -0.17
N ASN A 7 -13.56 3.73 0.74
CA ASN A 7 -12.13 3.50 0.83
C ASN A 7 -11.56 2.84 -0.44
N LEU A 8 -12.21 1.80 -0.96
CA LEU A 8 -11.79 1.12 -2.20
C LEU A 8 -11.84 2.06 -3.41
N VAL A 9 -12.94 2.79 -3.59
CA VAL A 9 -13.10 3.72 -4.71
C VAL A 9 -12.10 4.87 -4.60
N ALA A 10 -11.94 5.46 -3.41
CA ALA A 10 -10.99 6.54 -3.17
C ALA A 10 -9.55 6.09 -3.44
N PHE A 11 -9.16 4.92 -2.94
CA PHE A 11 -7.83 4.36 -3.21
C PHE A 11 -7.60 4.09 -4.69
N GLN A 12 -8.57 3.51 -5.41
CA GLN A 12 -8.43 3.29 -6.85
C GLN A 12 -8.30 4.61 -7.63
N ILE A 13 -9.05 5.65 -7.26
CA ILE A 13 -8.91 6.99 -7.86
C ILE A 13 -7.51 7.56 -7.59
N ALA A 14 -7.01 7.48 -6.36
CA ALA A 14 -5.65 7.90 -6.03
C ALA A 14 -4.60 7.06 -6.80
N TRP A 15 -4.84 5.76 -6.96
CA TRP A 15 -3.96 4.88 -7.70
C TRP A 15 -3.81 5.33 -9.16
N PHE A 16 -4.94 5.50 -9.87
CA PHE A 16 -4.92 5.98 -11.25
C PHE A 16 -4.33 7.38 -11.36
N ALA A 17 -4.67 8.30 -10.44
CA ALA A 17 -4.14 9.66 -10.47
C ALA A 17 -2.62 9.71 -10.30
N CYS A 18 -2.04 8.91 -9.38
CA CYS A 18 -0.59 8.90 -9.21
C CYS A 18 0.12 8.17 -10.35
N VAL A 19 -0.43 7.05 -10.84
CA VAL A 19 0.17 6.28 -11.93
C VAL A 19 0.14 7.08 -13.24
N LEU A 20 -1.04 7.57 -13.66
CA LEU A 20 -1.15 8.35 -14.89
C LEU A 20 -0.46 9.71 -14.75
N GLY A 21 -0.55 10.36 -13.58
CA GLY A 21 0.20 11.58 -13.29
C GLY A 21 1.71 11.36 -13.41
N GLY A 22 2.24 10.27 -12.86
CA GLY A 22 3.64 9.88 -12.99
C GLY A 22 4.06 9.62 -14.44
N ALA A 23 3.22 8.90 -15.20
CA ALA A 23 3.46 8.57 -16.61
C ALA A 23 3.47 9.80 -17.53
N HIS A 24 2.59 10.78 -17.27
CA HIS A 24 2.43 11.98 -18.11
C HIS A 24 3.21 13.21 -17.60
N GLY A 25 4.06 13.06 -16.58
CA GLY A 25 4.88 14.16 -16.05
C GLY A 25 4.13 15.14 -15.15
N TRP A 26 2.97 14.76 -14.62
CA TRP A 26 2.15 15.54 -13.67
C TRP A 26 2.11 14.89 -12.27
N PRO A 27 3.26 14.69 -11.61
CA PRO A 27 3.34 13.94 -10.35
C PRO A 27 2.53 14.58 -9.22
N TRP A 28 2.43 15.91 -9.20
CA TRP A 28 1.69 16.66 -8.18
C TRP A 28 0.18 16.48 -8.24
N LEU A 29 -0.38 16.12 -9.40
CA LEU A 29 -1.79 15.75 -9.50
C LEU A 29 -2.09 14.51 -8.66
N GLY A 30 -1.23 13.48 -8.77
CA GLY A 30 -1.29 12.27 -7.95
C GLY A 30 -1.19 12.59 -6.46
N VAL A 31 -0.19 13.39 -6.08
CA VAL A 31 0.02 13.83 -4.69
C VAL A 31 -1.23 14.55 -4.14
N GLY A 32 -1.81 15.47 -4.91
CA GLY A 32 -3.02 16.19 -4.52
C GLY A 32 -4.22 15.28 -4.30
N VAL A 33 -4.46 14.33 -5.21
CA VAL A 33 -5.55 13.36 -5.08
C VAL A 33 -5.32 12.43 -3.87
N ALA A 34 -4.11 11.93 -3.68
CA ALA A 34 -3.76 11.11 -2.52
C ALA A 34 -3.97 11.88 -1.20
N ALA A 35 -3.62 13.17 -1.16
CA ALA A 35 -3.85 14.02 0.01
C ALA A 35 -5.35 14.19 0.31
N LEU A 36 -6.21 14.31 -0.71
CA LEU A 36 -7.67 14.32 -0.52
C LEU A 36 -8.20 13.00 0.02
N VAL A 37 -7.67 11.86 -0.45
CA VAL A 37 -8.03 10.54 0.08
C VAL A 37 -7.60 10.40 1.54
N VAL A 38 -6.41 10.87 1.89
CA VAL A 38 -5.94 10.89 3.29
C VAL A 38 -6.82 11.78 4.15
N ALA A 39 -7.17 12.98 3.69
CA ALA A 39 -8.05 13.89 4.42
C ALA A 39 -9.44 13.27 4.66
N LEU A 40 -10.02 12.64 3.64
CA LEU A 40 -11.28 11.91 3.74
C LEU A 40 -11.19 10.76 4.75
N HIS A 41 -10.13 9.94 4.66
CA HIS A 41 -9.90 8.83 5.58
C HIS A 41 -9.80 9.29 7.04
N LEU A 42 -9.00 10.32 7.30
CA LEU A 42 -8.83 10.87 8.65
C LEU A 42 -10.10 11.51 9.18
N TRP A 43 -10.88 12.19 8.33
CA TRP A 43 -12.18 12.75 8.73
C TRP A 43 -13.20 11.67 9.09
N MET A 44 -13.15 10.51 8.44
CA MET A 44 -14.05 9.38 8.72
C MET A 44 -13.57 8.47 9.86
N SER A 45 -12.36 8.68 10.40
CA SER A 45 -11.73 7.81 11.39
C SER A 45 -12.13 8.18 12.81
N ASP A 46 -12.37 7.17 13.65
CA ASP A 46 -12.77 7.36 15.05
C ASP A 46 -11.59 7.85 15.93
N ALA A 47 -10.35 7.46 15.60
CA ALA A 47 -9.13 7.91 16.26
C ALA A 47 -8.05 8.36 15.24
N PRO A 48 -8.21 9.56 14.62
CA PRO A 48 -7.36 10.02 13.52
C PRO A 48 -5.86 10.07 13.85
N ARG A 49 -5.50 10.34 15.12
CA ARG A 49 -4.08 10.37 15.54
C ARG A 49 -3.37 9.02 15.34
N ARG A 50 -4.07 7.90 15.57
CA ARG A 50 -3.49 6.56 15.38
C ARG A 50 -3.30 6.28 13.89
N GLU A 51 -4.30 6.64 13.08
CA GLU A 51 -4.21 6.53 11.63
C GLU A 51 -3.06 7.37 11.07
N VAL A 52 -2.90 8.63 11.49
CA VAL A 52 -1.76 9.47 11.06
C VAL A 52 -0.42 8.80 11.33
N MET A 53 -0.24 8.16 12.50
CA MET A 53 1.00 7.43 12.79
C MET A 53 1.21 6.24 11.84
N LEU A 54 0.16 5.49 11.52
CA LEU A 54 0.24 4.43 10.52
C LEU A 54 0.63 4.97 9.14
N LEU A 55 -0.05 6.02 8.69
CA LEU A 55 0.17 6.66 7.39
C LEU A 55 1.61 7.15 7.23
N VAL A 56 2.14 7.81 8.27
CA VAL A 56 3.52 8.32 8.28
C VAL A 56 4.54 7.19 8.27
N ILE A 57 4.36 6.16 9.11
CA ILE A 57 5.31 5.04 9.19
C ILE A 57 5.32 4.25 7.88
N VAL A 58 4.15 3.91 7.33
CA VAL A 58 4.06 3.17 6.06
C VAL A 58 4.56 4.01 4.88
N GLY A 59 4.26 5.31 4.86
CA GLY A 59 4.83 6.24 3.87
C GLY A 59 6.36 6.29 3.92
N ALA A 60 6.95 6.32 5.13
CA ALA A 60 8.40 6.30 5.31
C ALA A 60 9.03 4.98 4.87
N ILE A 61 8.42 3.84 5.22
CA ILE A 61 8.85 2.52 4.74
C ILE A 61 8.83 2.47 3.21
N GLY A 62 7.76 2.97 2.60
CA GLY A 62 7.62 3.04 1.15
C GLY A 62 8.69 3.92 0.50
N ALA A 63 8.95 5.10 1.05
CA ALA A 63 10.00 5.99 0.55
C ALA A 63 11.39 5.33 0.58
N VAL A 64 11.71 4.59 1.66
CA VAL A 64 12.96 3.84 1.78
C VAL A 64 13.01 2.67 0.80
N TRP A 65 11.92 1.90 0.68
CA TRP A 65 11.84 0.75 -0.21
C TRP A 65 11.95 1.13 -1.68
N ASP A 66 11.14 2.07 -2.16
CA ASP A 66 11.19 2.51 -3.56
C ASP A 66 12.49 3.28 -3.84
N GLY A 67 13.03 4.02 -2.86
CA GLY A 67 14.35 4.63 -2.98
C GLY A 67 15.47 3.59 -3.13
N PHE A 68 15.39 2.48 -2.39
CA PHE A 68 16.29 1.34 -2.57
C PHE A 68 16.17 0.76 -4.00
N LEU A 69 14.95 0.54 -4.49
CA LEU A 69 14.74 0.00 -5.84
C LEU A 69 15.33 0.90 -6.93
N VAL A 70 15.16 2.21 -6.82
CA VAL A 70 15.79 3.18 -7.72
C VAL A 70 17.30 3.16 -7.59
N ARG A 71 17.82 3.22 -6.36
CA ARG A 71 19.26 3.37 -6.09
C ARG A 71 20.09 2.22 -6.66
N PHE A 72 19.52 1.01 -6.69
CA PHE A 72 20.12 -0.20 -7.23
C PHE A 72 19.72 -0.49 -8.69
N GLY A 73 18.93 0.39 -9.32
CA GLY A 73 18.55 0.26 -10.73
C GLY A 73 17.54 -0.86 -11.02
N PHE A 74 16.77 -1.30 -10.01
CA PHE A 74 15.69 -2.25 -10.24
C PHE A 74 14.48 -1.57 -10.89
N LEU A 75 14.26 -0.29 -10.60
CA LEU A 75 13.16 0.53 -11.12
C LEU A 75 13.67 1.90 -11.56
N GLU A 76 13.05 2.45 -12.59
CA GLU A 76 13.24 3.83 -13.01
C GLU A 76 11.87 4.53 -13.15
N TYR A 77 11.80 5.80 -12.77
CA TYR A 77 10.56 6.57 -12.85
C TYR A 77 10.71 7.77 -13.80
N PRO A 78 9.78 7.97 -14.75
CA PRO A 78 9.89 9.06 -15.72
C PRO A 78 9.73 10.46 -15.12
N SER A 79 9.06 10.59 -13.96
CA SER A 79 8.80 11.90 -13.36
C SER A 79 8.59 11.84 -11.84
N GLY A 80 8.65 13.01 -11.19
CA GLY A 80 8.35 13.19 -9.77
C GLY A 80 9.50 12.93 -8.80
N MET A 81 10.69 12.66 -9.31
CA MET A 81 11.92 12.54 -8.52
C MET A 81 12.37 13.93 -8.04
N LEU A 82 12.53 14.11 -6.73
CA LEU A 82 13.17 15.33 -6.18
C LEU A 82 14.69 15.20 -6.16
N LEU A 83 15.18 13.99 -5.90
CA LEU A 83 16.59 13.60 -5.96
C LEU A 83 16.67 12.33 -6.79
N SER A 84 17.75 12.15 -7.56
CA SER A 84 17.91 11.02 -8.47
C SER A 84 17.88 9.65 -7.82
N TRP A 85 18.13 9.57 -6.50
CA TRP A 85 18.15 8.32 -5.72
C TRP A 85 16.92 8.14 -4.83
N LEU A 86 16.03 9.12 -4.74
CA LEU A 86 14.86 9.09 -3.84
C LEU A 86 13.61 8.69 -4.60
N ALA A 87 12.72 7.92 -3.97
CA ALA A 87 11.42 7.59 -4.52
C ALA A 87 10.64 8.85 -5.00
N PRO A 88 9.91 8.80 -6.13
CA PRO A 88 9.10 9.92 -6.59
C PRO A 88 8.06 10.38 -5.56
N VAL A 89 7.77 11.69 -5.51
CA VAL A 89 6.79 12.23 -4.55
C VAL A 89 5.42 11.57 -4.66
N TRP A 90 5.01 11.18 -5.87
CA TRP A 90 3.72 10.52 -6.11
C TRP A 90 3.71 9.05 -5.69
N ILE A 91 4.84 8.34 -5.71
CA ILE A 91 4.88 6.96 -5.19
C ILE A 91 4.87 6.96 -3.67
N ILE A 92 5.52 7.94 -3.03
CA ILE A 92 5.42 8.15 -1.59
C ILE A 92 3.97 8.46 -1.21
N ALA A 93 3.31 9.34 -1.96
CA ALA A 93 1.88 9.63 -1.77
C ALA A 93 1.01 8.39 -2.00
N MET A 94 1.36 7.52 -2.96
CA MET A 94 0.69 6.24 -3.18
C MET A 94 0.82 5.31 -1.97
N TRP A 95 2.00 5.21 -1.36
CA TRP A 95 2.22 4.44 -0.13
C TRP A 95 1.36 4.93 1.04
N VAL A 96 1.24 6.25 1.18
CA VAL A 96 0.36 6.87 2.18
C VAL A 96 -1.10 6.57 1.87
N ALA A 97 -1.54 6.69 0.61
CA ALA A 97 -2.90 6.34 0.21
C ALA A 97 -3.20 4.85 0.44
N PHE A 98 -2.25 3.95 0.13
CA PHE A 98 -2.33 2.53 0.41
C PHE A 98 -2.52 2.26 1.90
N ALA A 99 -1.81 2.99 2.77
CA ALA A 99 -1.93 2.82 4.21
C ALA A 99 -3.35 3.10 4.75
N THR A 100 -4.13 3.97 4.09
CA THR A 100 -5.56 4.20 4.44
C THR A 100 -6.42 2.95 4.29
N THR A 101 -6.01 2.00 3.44
CA THR A 101 -6.76 0.76 3.18
C THR A 101 -6.53 -0.29 4.27
N LEU A 102 -5.40 -0.23 4.98
CA LEU A 102 -4.95 -1.28 5.92
C LEU A 102 -5.90 -1.49 7.10
N ASN A 103 -6.52 -0.42 7.60
CA ASN A 103 -7.50 -0.48 8.69
C ASN A 103 -8.95 -0.54 8.22
N VAL A 104 -9.19 -0.53 6.90
CA VAL A 104 -10.54 -0.57 6.31
C VAL A 104 -10.67 -1.77 5.37
N ALA A 105 -10.31 -1.61 4.09
CA ALA A 105 -10.47 -2.64 3.07
C ALA A 105 -9.60 -3.87 3.26
N LEU A 106 -8.42 -3.72 3.86
CA LEU A 106 -7.47 -4.81 4.14
C LEU A 106 -7.45 -5.20 5.62
N SER A 107 -8.37 -4.67 6.43
CA SER A 107 -8.46 -4.98 7.87
C SER A 107 -8.57 -6.47 8.18
N TRP A 108 -9.18 -7.25 7.28
CA TRP A 108 -9.34 -8.70 7.38
C TRP A 108 -8.03 -9.48 7.22
N LEU A 109 -6.96 -8.84 6.74
CA LEU A 109 -5.64 -9.43 6.55
C LEU A 109 -4.83 -9.47 7.86
N LYS A 110 -5.22 -8.65 8.86
CA LYS A 110 -4.59 -8.61 10.18
C LYS A 110 -4.66 -9.99 10.85
N GLY A 111 -3.52 -10.50 11.30
CA GLY A 111 -3.41 -11.84 11.91
C GLY A 111 -3.37 -13.01 10.92
N ARG A 112 -3.56 -12.78 9.61
CA ARG A 112 -3.50 -13.81 8.56
C ARG A 112 -2.16 -13.74 7.81
N TRP A 113 -1.06 -13.96 8.52
CA TRP A 113 0.29 -13.66 8.05
C TRP A 113 0.68 -14.39 6.76
N THR A 114 0.39 -15.69 6.65
CA THR A 114 0.67 -16.45 5.41
C THR A 114 -0.06 -15.86 4.21
N LEU A 115 -1.31 -15.44 4.39
CA LEU A 115 -2.08 -14.82 3.33
C LEU A 115 -1.54 -13.43 2.98
N ALA A 116 -1.10 -12.66 3.98
CA ALA A 116 -0.45 -11.37 3.75
C ALA A 116 0.85 -11.51 2.93
N VAL A 117 1.66 -12.53 3.23
CA VAL A 117 2.87 -12.86 2.48
C VAL A 117 2.52 -13.18 1.02
N VAL A 118 1.58 -14.10 0.78
CA VAL A 118 1.19 -14.54 -0.57
C VAL A 118 0.56 -13.39 -1.37
N LEU A 119 -0.38 -12.65 -0.78
CA LEU A 119 -1.02 -11.53 -1.45
C LEU A 119 -0.04 -10.38 -1.69
N GLY A 120 0.93 -10.15 -0.80
CA GLY A 120 2.01 -9.20 -1.04
C GLY A 120 2.88 -9.63 -2.23
N ALA A 121 3.36 -10.87 -2.22
CA ALA A 121 4.23 -11.42 -3.26
C ALA A 121 3.59 -11.43 -4.66
N ILE A 122 2.26 -11.47 -4.75
CA ILE A 122 1.53 -11.41 -6.02
C ILE A 122 1.05 -9.99 -6.33
N GLY A 123 0.33 -9.38 -5.39
CA GLY A 123 -0.32 -8.09 -5.58
C GLY A 123 0.65 -6.93 -5.74
N GLY A 124 1.78 -6.94 -5.01
CA GLY A 124 2.84 -5.95 -5.13
C GLY A 124 3.40 -5.87 -6.55
N PRO A 125 3.99 -6.96 -7.08
CA PRO A 125 4.47 -7.01 -8.46
C PRO A 125 3.41 -6.66 -9.49
N LEU A 126 2.16 -7.14 -9.34
CA LEU A 126 1.09 -6.83 -10.29
C LEU A 126 0.73 -5.34 -10.30
N ALA A 127 0.73 -4.67 -9.15
CA ALA A 127 0.49 -3.23 -9.08
C ALA A 127 1.59 -2.44 -9.81
N PHE A 128 2.86 -2.80 -9.60
CA PHE A 128 3.99 -2.20 -10.30
C PHE A 128 3.97 -2.53 -11.80
N TYR A 129 3.61 -3.76 -12.19
CA TYR A 129 3.46 -4.15 -13.59
C TYR A 129 2.34 -3.36 -14.28
N GLY A 130 1.24 -3.08 -13.59
CA GLY A 130 0.20 -2.16 -14.06
C GLY A 130 0.73 -0.76 -14.32
N GLY A 131 1.51 -0.22 -13.37
CA GLY A 131 2.23 1.05 -13.56
C GLY A 131 3.20 1.01 -14.74
N TYR A 132 3.93 -0.10 -14.92
CA TYR A 132 4.85 -0.30 -16.04
C TYR A 132 4.12 -0.28 -17.39
N LYS A 133 2.98 -0.98 -17.49
CA LYS A 133 2.14 -0.98 -18.70
C LYS A 133 1.54 0.39 -19.02
N LEU A 134 1.31 1.21 -18.00
CA LEU A 134 0.81 2.58 -18.14
C LEU A 134 1.93 3.61 -18.32
N GLY A 135 3.20 3.20 -18.33
CA GLY A 135 4.35 4.08 -18.53
C GLY A 135 4.75 4.89 -17.30
N ALA A 136 4.28 4.55 -16.11
CA ALA A 136 4.58 5.26 -14.86
C ALA A 136 5.90 4.81 -14.20
N VAL A 137 6.37 3.61 -14.55
CA VAL A 137 7.64 3.03 -14.08
C VAL A 137 8.25 2.23 -15.22
N VAL A 138 9.57 2.16 -15.28
CA VAL A 138 10.34 1.38 -16.25
C VAL A 138 11.11 0.31 -15.48
N PHE A 139 11.13 -0.91 -16.01
CA PHE A 139 11.91 -2.02 -15.48
C PHE A 139 13.12 -2.25 -16.39
N PRO A 140 14.35 -1.93 -15.94
CA PRO A 140 15.56 -2.23 -16.71
C PRO A 140 15.69 -3.72 -17.03
N ASP A 141 15.36 -4.59 -16.08
CA ASP A 141 15.15 -6.02 -16.28
C ASP A 141 13.82 -6.42 -15.63
N VAL A 142 12.85 -6.84 -16.45
CA VAL A 142 11.50 -7.17 -15.99
C VAL A 142 11.50 -8.39 -15.06
N VAL A 143 12.32 -9.41 -15.33
CA VAL A 143 12.32 -10.65 -14.52
C VAL A 143 12.91 -10.36 -13.16
N VAL A 144 14.04 -9.66 -13.11
CA VAL A 144 14.69 -9.28 -11.85
C VAL A 144 13.80 -8.31 -11.06
N ALA A 145 13.23 -7.28 -11.70
CA ALA A 145 12.34 -6.33 -11.03
C ALA A 145 11.13 -7.03 -10.41
N MET A 146 10.46 -7.93 -11.15
CA MET A 146 9.32 -8.69 -10.65
C MET A 146 9.72 -9.63 -9.50
N ALA A 147 10.88 -10.28 -9.57
CA ALA A 147 11.37 -11.15 -8.49
C ALA A 147 11.69 -10.36 -7.21
N VAL A 148 12.37 -9.21 -7.34
CA VAL A 148 12.70 -8.33 -6.21
C VAL A 148 11.43 -7.74 -5.59
N LEU A 149 10.47 -7.30 -6.42
CA LEU A 149 9.18 -6.82 -5.94
C LEU A 149 8.40 -7.92 -5.22
N ALA A 150 8.41 -9.16 -5.74
CA ALA A 150 7.72 -10.28 -5.10
C ALA A 150 8.35 -10.58 -3.73
N GLY A 151 9.68 -10.65 -3.67
CA GLY A 151 10.42 -10.86 -2.43
C GLY A 151 10.18 -9.74 -1.41
N GLY A 152 10.28 -8.48 -1.83
CA GLY A 152 10.05 -7.33 -0.97
C GLY A 152 8.63 -7.25 -0.44
N TRP A 153 7.63 -7.32 -1.32
CA TRP A 153 6.23 -7.23 -0.92
C TRP A 153 5.75 -8.44 -0.10
N SER A 154 6.39 -9.60 -0.23
CA SER A 154 6.15 -10.75 0.66
C SER A 154 6.41 -10.41 2.14
N PHE A 155 7.30 -9.44 2.42
CA PHE A 155 7.60 -8.95 3.76
C PHE A 155 6.86 -7.64 4.09
N LEU A 156 6.78 -6.70 3.14
CA LEU A 156 6.17 -5.39 3.38
C LEU A 156 4.67 -5.47 3.67
N MET A 157 3.95 -6.39 3.01
CA MET A 157 2.53 -6.59 3.24
C MET A 157 2.21 -7.07 4.67
N PRO A 158 2.79 -8.19 5.19
CA PRO A 158 2.56 -8.59 6.57
C PRO A 158 3.06 -7.56 7.58
N LEU A 159 4.19 -6.88 7.33
CA LEU A 159 4.67 -5.79 8.18
C LEU A 159 3.65 -4.64 8.27
N SER A 160 3.10 -4.22 7.12
CA SER A 160 2.07 -3.18 7.05
C SER A 160 0.79 -3.59 7.77
N ALA A 161 0.34 -4.84 7.60
CA ALA A 161 -0.82 -5.38 8.30
C ALA A 161 -0.60 -5.43 9.83
N TRP A 162 0.61 -5.76 10.27
CA TRP A 162 0.98 -5.75 11.68
C TRP A 162 1.04 -4.33 12.28
N LEU A 163 1.61 -3.37 11.55
CA LEU A 163 1.59 -1.95 11.95
C LEU A 163 0.16 -1.44 12.05
N ALA A 164 -0.68 -1.80 11.08
CA ALA A 164 -2.09 -1.44 11.07
C ALA A 164 -2.84 -1.98 12.29
N GLN A 165 -2.54 -3.21 12.71
CA GLN A 165 -3.09 -3.78 13.95
C GLN A 165 -2.70 -2.97 15.21
N ARG A 166 -1.49 -2.42 15.26
CA ARG A 166 -1.02 -1.58 16.39
C ARG A 166 -1.65 -0.20 16.40
N PHE A 167 -1.80 0.40 15.22
CA PHE A 167 -2.26 1.77 15.03
C PHE A 167 -3.72 1.87 14.56
N ASP A 168 -4.53 0.85 14.84
CA ASP A 168 -5.94 0.81 14.43
C ASP A 168 -6.76 1.92 15.10
N GLY A 169 -7.21 2.89 14.30
CA GLY A 169 -8.07 4.00 14.67
C GLY A 169 -9.22 4.26 13.70
N ALA A 170 -9.40 3.42 12.68
CA ALA A 170 -10.38 3.63 11.61
C ALA A 170 -11.84 3.41 12.03
N GLY A 171 -12.08 2.75 13.17
CA GLY A 171 -13.43 2.44 13.64
C GLY A 171 -14.19 1.41 12.79
N PHE A 172 -13.49 0.72 11.88
CA PHE A 172 -14.10 -0.28 11.01
C PHE A 172 -14.25 -1.63 11.75
N PRO A 173 -15.39 -2.34 11.63
CA PRO A 173 -15.60 -3.61 12.30
C PRO A 173 -14.49 -4.61 11.98
N LYS A 174 -13.88 -5.19 13.02
CA LYS A 174 -12.88 -6.25 12.86
C LYS A 174 -13.57 -7.49 12.30
N ALA A 175 -12.95 -8.14 11.32
CA ALA A 175 -13.35 -9.50 10.96
C ALA A 175 -13.29 -10.37 12.23
N PRO A 176 -14.23 -11.31 12.44
CA PRO A 176 -14.14 -12.26 13.55
C PRO A 176 -12.76 -12.91 13.52
N ALA A 177 -12.07 -12.92 14.67
CA ALA A 177 -10.86 -13.70 14.80
C ALA A 177 -11.17 -15.13 14.35
N LEU A 178 -10.29 -15.74 13.55
CA LEU A 178 -10.37 -17.18 13.32
C LEU A 178 -10.30 -17.80 14.70
N ALA A 179 -11.43 -18.34 15.18
CA ALA A 179 -11.44 -19.11 16.41
C ALA A 179 -10.37 -20.19 16.26
N PRO A 180 -9.53 -20.44 17.27
CA PRO A 180 -8.68 -21.62 17.26
C PRO A 180 -9.60 -22.81 16.98
N LEU A 181 -9.24 -23.66 16.02
CA LEU A 181 -9.86 -24.97 15.88
C LEU A 181 -9.48 -25.75 17.14
N THR A 182 -10.16 -25.50 18.25
CA THR A 182 -10.02 -26.32 19.45
C THR A 182 -10.60 -27.69 19.11
N GLU A 183 -9.78 -28.69 19.36
CA GLU A 183 -9.93 -30.13 19.11
C GLU A 183 -11.11 -30.74 19.88
N ASP A 184 -12.35 -30.29 19.66
CA ASP A 184 -13.52 -30.79 20.40
C ASP A 184 -14.36 -31.80 19.59
N SER A 185 -13.76 -32.46 18.60
CA SER A 185 -14.41 -33.52 17.83
C SER A 185 -13.83 -34.92 18.09
N ALA A 186 -13.15 -35.13 19.23
CA ALA A 186 -12.56 -36.42 19.58
C ALA A 186 -13.39 -37.25 20.59
N HIS A 187 -14.51 -36.73 21.11
CA HIS A 187 -15.32 -37.43 22.10
C HIS A 187 -16.83 -37.27 21.88
N VAL A 188 -17.38 -37.96 20.88
CA VAL A 188 -18.78 -38.47 20.89
C VAL A 188 -18.82 -39.83 20.23
#